data_AF-C0W7V4-F1
#
_entry.id   AF-C0W7V4-F1
#
_cell.length_a   1.000
_cell.length_b   1.000
_cell.length_c   1.000
_cell.angle_alpha   90.00
_cell.angle_beta   90.00
_cell.angle_gamma   90.00
#
_symmetry.space_group_name_H-M   'P 1'
#
loop_
_entity.id
_entity.type
_entity.pdbx_description
1 polymer ?
#
loop_
_entity_poly.entity_id
_entity_poly.type
_entity_poly.pdbx_seq_one_letter_code
_entity_poly.pdbx_strand_id
1 'polypeptide(L)'
;MSHLRVVPGGAPRAAGPKAGSASSVRVEAPGKVNLFLSCGAPGADGYHPLTTVFQAVRLIETVTARRQAADARGAVTLTLAEPDDAVPTDERNLAVRAARLLARETGVEEGVDLLVRKRVPVAGGMAGGSADAAATLLACNQLWGTGLALGELMELATQLGADCAFPLIGSAAVGHGRGDQLSPLMTRGTYHWVFATARQGLSTPEVFTRLDQIRAQHEAA
;
A
#
# COMPACT_ATOMS: atom_id res chain seq x y z
N MET A 1 15.78 -8.94 -5.38
CA MET A 1 15.99 -8.04 -4.22
C MET A 1 14.68 -8.01 -3.46
N SER A 2 14.68 -8.26 -2.15
CA SER A 2 13.48 -8.01 -1.32
C SER A 2 13.19 -6.51 -1.37
N HIS A 3 12.10 -6.11 -2.02
CA HIS A 3 11.67 -4.71 -2.18
C HIS A 3 11.04 -4.15 -0.91
N LEU A 4 10.69 -5.01 0.03
CA LEU A 4 10.30 -4.66 1.39
C LEU A 4 11.50 -4.86 2.31
N ARG A 5 11.81 -3.82 3.09
CA ARG A 5 12.86 -3.86 4.11
C ARG A 5 12.25 -3.65 5.47
N VAL A 6 12.18 -4.72 6.26
CA VAL A 6 11.73 -4.69 7.66
C VAL A 6 12.95 -4.47 8.55
N VAL A 7 12.91 -3.44 9.40
CA VAL A 7 13.96 -3.13 10.39
C VAL A 7 13.32 -3.05 11.77
N PRO A 8 13.44 -4.09 12.62
CA PRO A 8 13.05 -4.03 14.02
C PRO A 8 13.95 -3.09 14.82
N GLY A 9 13.39 -2.37 15.79
CA GLY A 9 14.09 -1.52 16.75
C GLY A 9 13.69 -1.82 18.20
N GLY A 10 14.66 -1.71 19.11
CA GLY A 10 14.54 -1.98 20.55
C GLY A 10 15.91 -2.25 21.20
N ALA A 11 16.02 -2.17 22.53
CA ALA A 11 17.27 -2.45 23.24
C ALA A 11 17.70 -3.93 23.02
N PRO A 12 19.00 -4.21 22.82
CA PRO A 12 19.46 -5.57 22.57
C PRO A 12 19.28 -6.42 23.82
N ARG A 13 18.41 -7.43 23.76
CA ARG A 13 18.52 -8.62 24.62
C ARG A 13 19.30 -9.69 23.85
N ALA A 14 20.03 -10.53 24.58
CA ALA A 14 21.03 -11.48 24.09
C ALA A 14 20.56 -12.58 23.11
N ALA A 15 19.35 -12.49 22.55
CA ALA A 15 18.84 -13.34 21.49
C ALA A 15 18.24 -12.46 20.39
N GLY A 16 18.41 -12.82 19.11
CA GLY A 16 17.86 -12.09 17.98
C GLY A 16 16.35 -11.79 18.16
N PRO A 17 15.84 -10.68 17.60
CA PRO A 17 14.47 -10.25 17.87
C PRO A 17 13.47 -11.34 17.49
N LYS A 18 12.72 -11.84 18.47
CA LYS A 18 11.56 -12.69 18.23
C LYS A 18 10.43 -11.80 17.69
N ALA A 19 9.61 -12.30 16.75
CA ALA A 19 8.40 -11.59 16.34
C ALA A 19 7.56 -11.25 17.59
N GLY A 20 7.02 -10.04 17.68
CA GLY A 20 6.33 -9.57 18.88
C GLY A 20 7.21 -8.93 19.97
N SER A 21 8.55 -9.06 19.94
CA SER A 21 9.41 -8.49 21.00
C SER A 21 9.97 -7.09 20.70
N ALA A 22 9.72 -6.56 19.51
CA ALA A 22 10.20 -5.24 19.11
C ALA A 22 9.36 -4.13 19.75
N SER A 23 10.01 -3.00 20.09
CA SER A 23 9.31 -1.76 20.49
C SER A 23 8.96 -0.90 19.28
N SER A 24 9.64 -1.11 18.15
CA SER A 24 9.34 -0.47 16.87
C SER A 24 9.67 -1.38 15.69
N VAL A 25 8.94 -1.23 14.59
CA VAL A 25 9.24 -1.88 13.31
C VAL A 25 9.11 -0.84 12.22
N ARG A 26 10.17 -0.69 11.42
CA ARG A 26 10.15 0.14 10.21
C ARG A 26 10.05 -0.73 8.97
N VAL A 27 9.17 -0.36 8.04
CA VAL A 27 9.01 -1.00 6.74
C VAL A 27 9.10 0.05 5.64
N GLU A 28 9.88 -0.27 4.61
CA GLU A 28 9.97 0.48 3.36
C GLU A 28 9.13 -0.23 2.28
N ALA A 29 8.25 0.50 1.59
CA ALA A 29 7.43 -0.02 0.50
C ALA A 29 7.51 0.87 -0.74
N PRO A 30 7.61 0.30 -1.95
CA PRO A 30 7.73 1.08 -3.17
C PRO A 30 6.37 1.59 -3.66
N GLY A 31 6.36 2.79 -4.23
CA GLY A 31 5.34 3.20 -5.18
C GLY A 31 5.45 2.40 -6.49
N LYS A 32 4.50 2.62 -7.39
CA LYS A 32 4.42 1.90 -8.67
C LYS A 32 4.20 2.81 -9.86
N VAL A 33 4.40 2.25 -11.04
CA VAL A 33 3.90 2.75 -12.32
C VAL A 33 3.18 1.61 -13.06
N ASN A 34 2.18 1.95 -13.88
CA ASN A 34 1.56 0.99 -14.79
C ASN A 34 2.28 1.10 -16.14
N LEU A 35 3.04 0.07 -16.51
CA LEU A 35 3.73 -0.01 -17.82
C LEU A 35 2.74 -0.31 -18.95
N PHE A 36 1.65 -0.97 -18.60
CA PHE A 36 0.55 -1.29 -19.47
C PHE A 36 -0.73 -1.16 -18.66
N LEU A 37 -1.79 -0.64 -19.26
CA LEU A 37 -3.12 -0.61 -18.69
C LEU A 37 -4.14 -0.76 -19.82
N SER A 38 -4.75 -1.93 -19.89
CA SER A 38 -5.96 -2.17 -20.67
C SER A 38 -7.16 -2.15 -19.73
N CYS A 39 -8.22 -1.51 -20.20
CA CYS A 39 -9.48 -1.37 -19.51
C CYS A 39 -10.56 -1.94 -20.42
N GLY A 40 -11.36 -2.90 -19.95
CA GLY A 40 -12.52 -3.41 -20.70
C GLY A 40 -13.72 -2.49 -20.61
N ALA A 41 -14.86 -2.91 -21.16
CA ALA A 41 -16.14 -2.24 -20.94
C ALA A 41 -16.59 -2.39 -19.47
N PRO A 42 -17.33 -1.43 -18.91
CA PRO A 42 -17.84 -1.55 -17.54
C PRO A 42 -18.72 -2.80 -17.39
N GLY A 43 -18.49 -3.54 -16.31
CA GLY A 43 -19.32 -4.67 -15.91
C GLY A 43 -20.63 -4.23 -15.26
N ALA A 44 -21.47 -5.20 -14.92
CA ALA A 44 -22.76 -4.95 -14.25
C ALA A 44 -22.62 -4.32 -12.85
N ASP A 45 -21.46 -4.47 -12.22
CA ASP A 45 -21.11 -3.87 -10.93
C ASP A 45 -20.57 -2.44 -11.03
N GLY A 46 -20.53 -1.88 -12.25
CA GLY A 46 -20.00 -0.54 -12.52
C GLY A 46 -18.48 -0.46 -12.56
N TYR A 47 -17.77 -1.58 -12.40
CA TYR A 47 -16.30 -1.62 -12.49
C TYR A 47 -15.85 -2.10 -13.86
N HIS A 48 -14.74 -1.55 -14.33
CA HIS A 48 -14.09 -2.01 -15.55
C HIS A 48 -13.12 -3.15 -15.23
N PRO A 49 -13.18 -4.29 -15.94
CA PRO A 49 -12.15 -5.30 -15.85
C PRO A 49 -10.85 -4.73 -16.43
N LEU A 50 -9.76 -4.83 -15.67
CA LEU A 50 -8.45 -4.30 -16.00
C LEU A 50 -7.48 -5.44 -16.30
N THR A 51 -6.54 -5.15 -17.20
CA THR A 51 -5.28 -5.89 -17.33
C THR A 51 -4.16 -4.88 -17.29
N THR A 52 -3.29 -4.98 -16.30
CA THR A 52 -2.23 -3.99 -16.06
C THR A 52 -0.90 -4.67 -15.80
N VAL A 53 0.19 -4.07 -16.24
CA VAL A 53 1.55 -4.49 -15.84
C VAL A 53 2.07 -3.45 -14.88
N PHE A 54 2.14 -3.80 -13.59
CA PHE A 54 2.72 -2.96 -12.57
C PHE A 54 4.23 -3.13 -12.52
N GLN A 55 4.94 -2.01 -12.31
CA GLN A 55 6.34 -2.00 -11.95
C GLN A 55 6.56 -1.15 -10.71
N ALA A 56 7.20 -1.74 -9.70
CA ALA A 56 7.65 -1.04 -8.51
C ALA A 56 8.81 -0.10 -8.85
N VAL A 57 8.77 1.11 -8.30
CA VAL A 57 9.78 2.14 -8.55
C VAL A 57 10.40 2.62 -7.24
N ARG A 58 11.62 3.16 -7.30
CA ARG A 58 12.38 3.59 -6.10
C ARG A 58 11.93 4.93 -5.52
N LEU A 59 10.63 5.21 -5.58
CA LEU A 59 9.98 6.21 -4.74
C LEU A 59 9.39 5.46 -3.55
N ILE A 60 10.06 5.58 -2.41
CA ILE A 60 9.88 4.66 -1.28
C ILE A 60 9.11 5.36 -0.16
N GLU A 61 7.95 4.80 0.15
CA GLU A 61 7.22 5.09 1.37
C GLU A 61 7.88 4.42 2.56
N THR A 62 7.89 5.09 3.71
CA THR A 62 8.42 4.50 4.94
C THR A 62 7.37 4.60 6.03
N VAL A 63 6.99 3.45 6.59
CA VAL A 63 6.12 3.36 7.77
C VAL A 63 6.94 2.85 8.95
N THR A 64 6.84 3.53 10.08
CA THR A 64 7.38 3.03 11.36
C THR A 64 6.22 2.83 12.33
N ALA A 65 5.94 1.58 12.69
CA ALA A 65 5.00 1.23 13.74
C ALA A 65 5.73 1.16 15.09
N ARG A 66 5.19 1.79 16.12
CA ARG A 66 5.74 1.78 17.49
C ARG A 66 4.68 1.30 18.46
N ARG A 67 5.10 0.50 19.44
CA ARG A 67 4.22 0.05 20.51
C ARG A 67 3.88 1.24 21.42
N GLN A 68 2.62 1.37 21.79
CA GLN A 68 2.17 2.34 22.78
C GLN A 68 2.34 1.81 24.21
N ALA A 69 2.06 2.64 25.21
CA ALA A 69 1.93 2.21 26.58
C ALA A 69 0.77 1.19 26.73
N ALA A 70 0.86 0.29 27.72
CA ALA A 70 -0.05 -0.85 27.86
C ALA A 70 -1.52 -0.47 28.14
N ASP A 71 -1.76 0.75 28.61
CA ASP A 71 -3.08 1.33 28.87
C ASP A 71 -3.74 1.94 27.62
N ALA A 72 -2.99 2.21 26.56
CA ALA A 72 -3.49 2.70 25.28
C ALA A 72 -4.06 1.56 24.40
N ARG A 73 -5.04 0.82 24.92
CA ARG A 73 -5.65 -0.31 24.21
C ARG A 73 -6.40 0.13 22.95
N GLY A 74 -6.13 -0.55 21.84
CA GLY A 74 -6.82 -0.41 20.55
C GLY A 74 -6.62 0.93 19.84
N ALA A 75 -5.84 1.85 20.40
CA ALA A 75 -5.61 3.15 19.79
C ALA A 75 -4.66 3.03 18.60
N VAL A 76 -5.07 3.58 17.46
CA VAL A 76 -4.20 3.74 16.28
C VAL A 76 -4.01 5.23 16.06
N THR A 77 -2.78 5.71 16.20
CA THR A 77 -2.43 7.10 15.88
C THR A 77 -1.58 7.14 14.63
N LEU A 78 -1.67 8.22 13.86
CA LEU A 78 -0.81 8.44 12.71
C LEU A 78 -0.24 9.85 12.75
N THR A 79 1.07 9.95 12.53
CA THR A 79 1.77 11.21 12.31
C THR A 79 2.58 11.14 11.02
N LEU A 80 2.65 12.25 10.29
CA LEU A 80 3.51 12.38 9.13
C LEU A 80 4.88 12.90 9.56
N ALA A 81 5.96 12.31 9.04
CA ALA A 81 7.32 12.78 9.29
C ALA A 81 7.55 14.20 8.73
N GLU A 82 6.84 14.52 7.65
CA GLU A 82 6.79 15.83 7.01
C GLU A 82 5.29 16.19 6.92
N PRO A 83 4.80 17.22 7.63
CA PRO A 83 3.39 17.59 7.60
C PRO A 83 2.90 17.92 6.19
N ASP A 84 1.72 17.41 5.84
CA ASP A 84 1.05 17.65 4.57
C ASP A 84 -0.47 17.65 4.80
N ASP A 85 -1.10 18.82 4.67
CA ASP A 85 -2.53 19.01 4.91
C ASP A 85 -3.41 18.23 3.92
N ALA A 86 -2.86 17.81 2.77
CA ALA A 86 -3.58 17.00 1.79
C ALA A 86 -3.66 15.51 2.18
N VAL A 87 -2.89 15.08 3.19
CA VAL A 87 -2.85 13.69 3.63
C VAL A 87 -3.59 13.55 4.96
N PRO A 88 -4.78 12.91 4.99
CA PRO A 88 -5.50 12.71 6.23
C PRO A 88 -4.69 11.83 7.19
N THR A 89 -4.79 12.10 8.49
CA THR A 89 -4.13 11.30 9.56
C THR A 89 -5.13 10.50 10.41
N ASP A 90 -6.39 10.48 9.98
CA ASP A 90 -7.50 9.76 10.62
C ASP A 90 -7.90 8.50 9.83
N GLU A 91 -9.10 7.98 10.08
CA GLU A 91 -9.67 6.79 9.43
C GLU A 91 -9.75 6.84 7.90
N ARG A 92 -9.61 8.04 7.30
CA ARG A 92 -9.56 8.17 5.84
C ARG A 92 -8.21 7.69 5.30
N ASN A 93 -7.17 7.59 6.13
CA ASN A 93 -5.85 7.12 5.73
C ASN A 93 -5.79 5.59 5.66
N LEU A 94 -5.27 5.05 4.54
CA LEU A 94 -5.13 3.61 4.33
C LEU A 94 -4.20 2.93 5.33
N ALA A 95 -3.17 3.61 5.85
CA ALA A 95 -2.30 3.08 6.90
C ALA A 95 -3.07 2.84 8.21
N VAL A 96 -3.91 3.80 8.64
CA VAL A 96 -4.76 3.65 9.82
C VAL A 96 -5.73 2.48 9.64
N ARG A 97 -6.39 2.43 8.47
CA ARG A 97 -7.30 1.33 8.12
C ARG A 97 -6.60 -0.02 8.10
N ALA A 98 -5.35 -0.10 7.62
CA ALA A 98 -4.55 -1.31 7.58
C ALA A 98 -4.23 -1.85 8.98
N ALA A 99 -3.76 -0.98 9.89
CA ALA A 99 -3.47 -1.38 11.27
C ALA A 99 -4.73 -1.89 11.98
N ARG A 100 -5.85 -1.19 11.83
CA ARG A 100 -7.14 -1.62 12.41
C ARG A 100 -7.66 -2.91 11.81
N LEU A 101 -7.52 -3.09 10.48
CA LEU A 101 -7.94 -4.32 9.81
C LEU A 101 -7.15 -5.52 10.36
N LEU A 102 -5.83 -5.41 10.43
CA LEU A 102 -4.99 -6.47 10.98
C LEU A 102 -5.30 -6.76 12.45
N ALA A 103 -5.47 -5.72 13.28
CA ALA A 103 -5.81 -5.88 14.68
C ALA A 103 -7.14 -6.63 14.87
N ARG A 104 -8.17 -6.28 14.08
CA ARG A 104 -9.47 -6.98 14.09
C ARG A 104 -9.34 -8.44 13.65
N GLU A 105 -8.60 -8.72 12.57
CA GLU A 105 -8.43 -10.08 12.04
C GLU A 105 -7.72 -11.00 13.03
N THR A 106 -6.77 -10.45 13.80
CA THR A 106 -5.87 -11.23 14.66
C THR A 106 -6.24 -11.16 16.14
N GLY A 107 -7.28 -10.39 16.50
CA GLY A 107 -7.71 -10.19 17.89
C GLY A 107 -6.74 -9.38 18.75
N VAL A 108 -5.80 -8.64 18.15
CA VAL A 108 -4.85 -7.81 18.89
C VAL A 108 -5.55 -6.58 19.45
N GLU A 109 -5.45 -6.37 20.77
CA GLU A 109 -5.96 -5.19 21.47
C GLU A 109 -4.89 -4.13 21.76
N GLU A 110 -3.63 -4.39 21.43
CA GLU A 110 -2.54 -3.43 21.64
C GLU A 110 -2.64 -2.25 20.66
N GLY A 111 -2.48 -1.03 21.17
CA GLY A 111 -2.41 0.16 20.33
C GLY A 111 -1.07 0.31 19.59
N VAL A 112 -1.05 1.18 18.58
CA VAL A 112 0.12 1.45 17.74
C VAL A 112 0.21 2.92 17.33
N ASP A 113 1.41 3.48 17.44
CA ASP A 113 1.74 4.77 16.82
C ASP A 113 2.38 4.54 15.45
N LEU A 114 1.78 5.10 14.41
CA LEU A 114 2.29 5.06 13.05
C LEU A 114 2.99 6.39 12.71
N LEU A 115 4.25 6.30 12.29
CA LEU A 115 4.97 7.41 11.67
C LEU A 115 5.16 7.11 10.19
N VAL A 116 4.56 7.92 9.32
CA VAL A 116 4.62 7.76 7.86
C VAL A 116 5.48 8.86 7.25
N ARG A 117 6.48 8.49 6.44
CA ARG A 117 7.27 9.42 5.64
C ARG A 117 6.95 9.23 4.16
N LYS A 118 6.31 10.27 3.60
CA LYS A 118 5.88 10.35 2.21
C LYS A 118 7.03 10.65 1.25
N ARG A 119 7.11 9.91 0.14
CA ARG A 119 8.04 10.19 -0.97
C ARG A 119 7.41 10.02 -2.34
N VAL A 120 6.35 9.24 -2.45
CA VAL A 120 5.53 9.15 -3.65
C VAL A 120 4.64 10.39 -3.71
N PRO A 121 4.62 11.12 -4.84
CA PRO A 121 3.75 12.27 -5.03
C PRO A 121 2.28 11.93 -4.73
N VAL A 122 1.67 12.72 -3.86
CA VAL A 122 0.25 12.58 -3.50
C VAL A 122 -0.60 12.75 -4.75
N ALA A 123 -1.63 11.89 -4.91
CA ALA A 123 -2.54 11.88 -6.05
C ALA A 123 -1.88 11.71 -7.44
N GLY A 124 -0.63 11.25 -7.52
CA GLY A 124 0.09 11.09 -8.80
C GLY A 124 -0.20 9.79 -9.58
N GLY A 125 -1.18 8.98 -9.17
CA GLY A 125 -1.46 7.66 -9.79
C GLY A 125 -0.42 6.57 -9.49
N MET A 126 0.52 6.85 -8.58
CA MET A 126 1.66 5.98 -8.25
C MET A 126 1.44 5.09 -7.01
N ALA A 127 0.20 5.05 -6.51
CA ALA A 127 -0.26 4.25 -5.36
C ALA A 127 0.55 4.41 -4.06
N GLY A 128 0.93 5.65 -3.73
CA GLY A 128 1.62 5.95 -2.46
C GLY A 128 0.83 5.53 -1.21
N GLY A 129 -0.48 5.81 -1.16
CA GLY A 129 -1.31 5.37 -0.03
C GLY A 129 -1.44 3.85 0.09
N SER A 130 -1.43 3.14 -1.04
CA SER A 130 -1.43 1.67 -1.08
C SER A 130 -0.11 1.11 -0.56
N ALA A 131 1.02 1.75 -0.86
CA ALA A 131 2.32 1.40 -0.30
C ALA A 131 2.38 1.63 1.21
N ASP A 132 1.78 2.72 1.72
CA ASP A 132 1.66 2.95 3.17
C ASP A 132 0.86 1.83 3.85
N ALA A 133 -0.25 1.41 3.24
CA ALA A 133 -1.12 0.34 3.74
C ALA A 133 -0.37 -1.00 3.83
N ALA A 134 0.29 -1.41 2.75
CA ALA A 134 1.09 -2.64 2.70
C ALA A 134 2.25 -2.62 3.71
N ALA A 135 2.96 -1.50 3.81
CA ALA A 135 4.02 -1.32 4.79
C ALA A 135 3.48 -1.42 6.22
N THR A 136 2.28 -0.90 6.48
CA THR A 136 1.63 -0.95 7.79
C THR A 136 1.22 -2.37 8.16
N LEU A 137 0.61 -3.13 7.24
CA LEU A 137 0.27 -4.54 7.46
C LEU A 137 1.51 -5.35 7.89
N LEU A 138 2.62 -5.19 7.17
CA LEU A 138 3.89 -5.87 7.53
C LEU A 138 4.49 -5.36 8.84
N ALA A 139 4.50 -4.05 9.06
CA ALA A 139 5.08 -3.46 10.26
C ALA A 139 4.34 -3.93 11.51
N CYS A 140 3.01 -3.89 11.48
CA CYS A 140 2.15 -4.33 12.57
C CYS A 140 2.17 -5.86 12.74
N ASN A 141 2.18 -6.64 11.66
CA ASN A 141 2.30 -8.12 11.77
C ASN A 141 3.58 -8.52 12.51
N GLN A 142 4.69 -7.86 12.21
CA GLN A 142 5.96 -8.10 12.90
C GLN A 142 6.00 -7.52 14.32
N LEU A 143 5.44 -6.33 14.53
CA LEU A 143 5.42 -5.63 15.81
C LEU A 143 4.58 -6.40 16.84
N TRP A 144 3.36 -6.81 16.46
CA TRP A 144 2.46 -7.56 17.32
C TRP A 144 2.76 -9.06 17.33
N GLY A 145 3.55 -9.56 16.37
CA GLY A 145 3.91 -10.97 16.30
C GLY A 145 2.72 -11.87 15.95
N THR A 146 1.79 -11.38 15.12
CA THR A 146 0.57 -12.09 14.74
C THR A 146 0.82 -13.31 13.86
N GLY A 147 2.00 -13.39 13.23
CA GLY A 147 2.46 -14.59 12.54
C GLY A 147 1.78 -14.86 11.19
N LEU A 148 1.02 -13.90 10.65
CA LEU A 148 0.40 -14.05 9.34
C LEU A 148 1.45 -14.18 8.25
N ALA A 149 1.24 -15.13 7.36
CA ALA A 149 2.02 -15.33 6.16
C ALA A 149 1.74 -14.24 5.12
N LEU A 150 2.64 -14.12 4.13
CA LEU A 150 2.51 -13.10 3.09
C LEU A 150 1.19 -13.20 2.31
N GLY A 151 0.69 -14.42 2.06
CA GLY A 151 -0.59 -14.63 1.38
C GLY A 151 -1.78 -14.05 2.15
N GLU A 152 -1.83 -14.27 3.46
CA GLU A 152 -2.87 -13.71 4.34
C GLU A 152 -2.80 -12.18 4.38
N LEU A 153 -1.58 -11.61 4.41
CA LEU A 153 -1.39 -10.16 4.32
C LEU A 153 -1.85 -9.60 2.95
N MET A 154 -1.67 -10.35 1.87
CA MET A 154 -2.17 -9.96 0.54
C MET A 154 -3.69 -9.95 0.50
N GLU A 155 -4.36 -10.94 1.11
CA GLU A 155 -5.82 -10.99 1.23
C GLU A 155 -6.37 -9.82 2.06
N LEU A 156 -5.69 -9.41 3.13
CA LEU A 156 -6.05 -8.20 3.86
C LEU A 156 -5.80 -6.93 3.03
N ALA A 157 -4.73 -6.90 2.25
CA ALA A 157 -4.40 -5.76 1.42
C ALA A 157 -5.45 -5.52 0.33
N THR A 158 -5.96 -6.56 -0.34
CA THR A 158 -7.00 -6.40 -1.38
C THR A 158 -8.30 -5.80 -0.85
N GLN A 159 -8.63 -6.03 0.44
CA GLN A 159 -9.79 -5.39 1.10
C GLN A 159 -9.62 -3.88 1.29
N LEU A 160 -8.38 -3.38 1.35
CA LEU A 160 -8.09 -1.95 1.53
C LEU A 160 -8.16 -1.19 0.19
N GLY A 161 -7.78 -1.86 -0.91
CA GLY A 161 -7.89 -1.33 -2.26
C GLY A 161 -7.11 -2.18 -3.28
N ALA A 162 -7.48 -2.08 -4.56
CA ALA A 162 -6.93 -2.95 -5.61
C ALA A 162 -5.41 -2.88 -5.76
N ASP A 163 -4.81 -1.71 -5.56
CA ASP A 163 -3.36 -1.51 -5.64
C ASP A 163 -2.60 -1.88 -4.35
N CYS A 164 -3.29 -2.20 -3.23
CA CYS A 164 -2.64 -2.40 -1.92
C CYS A 164 -1.86 -3.71 -1.81
N ALA A 165 -2.21 -4.74 -2.58
CA ALA A 165 -1.47 -6.00 -2.58
C ALA A 165 -0.15 -5.90 -3.36
N PHE A 166 -0.06 -5.03 -4.38
CA PHE A 166 1.13 -4.96 -5.24
C PHE A 166 2.43 -4.61 -4.51
N PRO A 167 2.48 -3.63 -3.59
CA PRO A 167 3.70 -3.32 -2.83
C PRO A 167 4.22 -4.50 -1.99
N LEU A 168 3.37 -5.48 -1.65
CA LEU A 168 3.78 -6.71 -0.97
C LEU A 168 4.56 -7.66 -1.91
N ILE A 169 4.23 -7.66 -3.21
CA ILE A 169 4.91 -8.46 -4.25
C ILE A 169 6.12 -7.72 -4.83
N GLY A 170 5.97 -6.42 -5.09
CA GLY A 170 6.99 -5.56 -5.68
C GLY A 170 7.46 -5.99 -7.06
N SER A 171 8.71 -5.60 -7.38
CA SER A 171 9.35 -5.85 -8.67
C SER A 171 8.42 -5.52 -9.86
N ALA A 172 7.90 -6.51 -10.57
CA ALA A 172 6.84 -6.35 -11.55
C ALA A 172 5.79 -7.46 -11.39
N ALA A 173 4.55 -7.14 -11.74
CA ALA A 173 3.45 -8.11 -11.73
C ALA A 173 2.39 -7.75 -12.77
N VAL A 174 1.73 -8.77 -13.31
CA VAL A 174 0.51 -8.61 -14.09
C VAL A 174 -0.67 -8.61 -13.12
N GLY A 175 -1.51 -7.57 -13.19
CA GLY A 175 -2.78 -7.48 -12.47
C GLY A 175 -3.96 -7.72 -13.41
N HIS A 176 -4.90 -8.56 -12.98
CA HIS A 176 -6.20 -8.80 -13.63
C HIS A 176 -7.35 -8.39 -12.71
N GLY A 177 -8.59 -8.54 -13.17
CA GLY A 177 -9.78 -8.21 -12.37
C GLY A 177 -9.90 -6.70 -12.20
N ARG A 178 -9.79 -6.19 -10.98
CA ARG A 178 -9.70 -4.73 -10.73
C ARG A 178 -8.25 -4.25 -10.63
N GLY A 179 -7.28 -5.11 -10.98
CA GLY A 179 -5.85 -4.94 -10.73
C GLY A 179 -5.36 -5.66 -9.47
N ASP A 180 -6.28 -6.29 -8.72
CA ASP A 180 -6.06 -6.96 -7.43
C ASP A 180 -5.63 -8.43 -7.55
N GLN A 181 -5.87 -9.05 -8.71
CA GLN A 181 -5.42 -10.42 -8.99
C GLN A 181 -4.03 -10.41 -9.60
N LEU A 182 -3.01 -10.59 -8.76
CA LEU A 182 -1.62 -10.38 -9.13
C LEU A 182 -0.87 -11.67 -9.44
N SER A 183 -0.15 -11.67 -10.56
CA SER A 183 0.81 -12.71 -10.94
C SER A 183 2.19 -12.09 -11.10
N PRO A 184 3.21 -12.50 -10.32
CA PRO A 184 4.57 -11.96 -10.42
C PRO A 184 5.15 -12.12 -11.84
N LEU A 185 5.84 -11.08 -12.31
CA LEU A 185 6.47 -11.05 -13.64
C LEU A 185 7.99 -10.93 -13.49
N MET A 186 8.72 -11.87 -14.09
CA MET A 186 10.18 -11.82 -14.11
C MET A 186 10.65 -10.77 -15.12
N THR A 187 11.38 -9.77 -14.63
CA THR A 187 12.00 -8.74 -15.46
C THR A 187 13.53 -8.87 -15.43
N ARG A 188 14.20 -8.37 -16.48
CA ARG A 188 15.67 -8.37 -16.58
C ARG A 188 16.17 -6.94 -16.77
N GLY A 189 17.26 -6.61 -16.10
CA GLY A 189 17.92 -5.32 -16.22
C GLY A 189 17.42 -4.25 -15.24
N THR A 190 17.97 -3.06 -15.37
CA THR A 190 17.63 -1.86 -14.59
C THR A 190 16.94 -0.86 -15.51
N TYR A 191 15.81 -0.33 -15.05
CA TYR A 191 15.05 0.69 -15.76
C TYR A 191 15.23 2.04 -15.06
N HIS A 192 15.48 3.09 -15.84
CA HIS A 192 15.62 4.46 -15.36
C HIS A 192 14.37 5.24 -15.76
N TRP A 193 13.69 5.83 -14.77
CA TRP A 193 12.44 6.56 -14.95
C TRP A 193 12.60 8.01 -14.53
N VAL A 194 11.98 8.91 -15.28
CA VAL A 194 11.75 10.31 -14.90
C VAL A 194 10.24 10.51 -14.83
N PHE A 195 9.74 10.98 -13.69
CA PHE A 195 8.32 11.25 -13.47
C PHE A 195 8.07 12.76 -13.52
N ALA A 196 7.26 13.18 -14.48
CA ALA A 196 6.73 14.54 -14.55
C ALA A 196 5.33 14.53 -13.92
N THR A 197 5.19 15.14 -12.74
CA THR A 197 3.94 15.14 -11.97
C THR A 197 3.19 16.45 -12.17
N ALA A 198 1.89 16.38 -12.39
CA ALA A 198 1.02 17.55 -12.39
C ALA A 198 0.82 18.07 -10.95
N ARG A 199 0.56 19.37 -10.80
CA ARG A 199 0.23 19.98 -9.49
C ARG A 199 -1.16 19.58 -8.98
N GLN A 200 -2.04 19.16 -9.90
CA GLN A 200 -3.41 18.75 -9.62
C GLN A 200 -3.56 17.27 -9.96
N GLY A 201 -4.17 16.51 -9.06
CA GLY A 201 -4.56 15.13 -9.32
C GLY A 201 -5.86 15.07 -10.13
N LEU A 202 -6.10 13.90 -10.74
CA LEU A 202 -7.39 13.57 -11.32
C LEU A 202 -8.07 12.50 -10.47
N SER A 203 -9.38 12.63 -10.26
CA SER A 203 -10.17 11.60 -9.59
C SER A 203 -10.25 10.36 -10.48
N THR A 204 -9.85 9.20 -9.95
CA THR A 204 -9.91 7.94 -10.70
C THR A 204 -11.33 7.65 -11.22
N PRO A 205 -12.42 7.77 -10.42
CA PRO A 205 -13.79 7.65 -10.92
C PRO A 205 -14.13 8.60 -12.09
N GLU A 206 -13.68 9.86 -12.05
CA GLU A 206 -13.95 10.84 -13.11
C GLU A 206 -13.22 10.46 -14.41
N VAL A 207 -11.99 9.95 -14.30
CA VAL A 207 -11.22 9.46 -15.46
C VAL A 207 -11.91 8.26 -16.11
N PHE A 208 -12.42 7.30 -15.34
CA PHE A 208 -13.17 6.16 -15.88
C PHE A 208 -14.49 6.61 -16.55
N THR A 209 -15.22 7.51 -15.91
CA THR A 209 -16.44 8.11 -16.50
C THR A 209 -16.14 8.77 -17.84
N ARG A 210 -15.02 9.50 -17.92
CA ARG A 210 -14.59 10.15 -19.15
C ARG A 210 -14.19 9.16 -20.24
N LEU A 211 -13.55 8.06 -19.88
CA LEU A 211 -13.21 6.97 -20.81
C LEU A 211 -14.47 6.38 -21.46
N ASP A 212 -15.52 6.14 -20.67
CA ASP A 212 -16.78 5.58 -21.17
C ASP A 212 -17.46 6.53 -22.17
N GLN A 213 -17.46 7.84 -21.89
CA GLN A 213 -17.99 8.85 -22.81
C GLN A 213 -17.23 8.86 -24.15
N ILE A 214 -15.90 8.76 -24.13
CA ILE A 214 -15.07 8.75 -25.34
C ILE A 214 -15.38 7.51 -26.18
N ARG A 215 -15.52 6.33 -25.56
CA ARG A 215 -15.86 5.09 -26.27
C ARG A 215 -17.21 5.16 -26.96
N ALA A 216 -18.23 5.66 -26.26
CA ALA A 216 -19.56 5.84 -26.84
C ALA A 216 -19.55 6.77 -28.07
N GLN A 217 -18.69 7.80 -28.07
CA GLN A 217 -18.53 8.70 -29.21
C GLN A 217 -17.87 8.01 -30.42
N HIS A 218 -16.91 7.11 -30.18
CA HIS A 218 -16.23 6.36 -31.25
C HIS A 218 -17.11 5.26 -31.86
N GLU A 219 -18.01 4.65 -31.09
CA GLU A 219 -18.95 3.65 -31.60
C GLU A 219 -20.10 4.27 -32.42
N ALA A 220 -20.39 5.56 -32.19
CA ALA A 220 -21.44 6.30 -32.88
C ALA A 220 -20.97 7.00 -34.18
N ALA A 221 -19.66 6.99 -34.48
CA ALA A 221 -19.04 7.65 -35.62
C ALA A 221 -18.65 6.65 -36.72
#